data_AF-A0A2D5ATU7-F1
#
_entry.id   AF-A0A2D5ATU7-F1
#
_cell.length_a   1.000
_cell.length_b   1.000
_cell.length_c   1.000
_cell.angle_alpha   90.00
_cell.angle_beta   90.00
_cell.angle_gamma   90.00
#
_symmetry.space_group_name_H-M   'P 1'
#
loop_
_entity.id
_entity.type
_entity.pdbx_description
1 polymer ?
#
loop_
_entity_poly.entity_id
_entity_poly.type
_entity_poly.pdbx_seq_one_letter_code
_entity_poly.pdbx_strand_id
1 'polypeptide(L)'
;MTKSPVTLLLASLVLATAAPNAFAQKLDPNDRIGSKIDMCEEMRFERISGLLEAGKLTEKQAYERWKRITSDKVAVKALLDSAAKDVELTSAQVDKLMPILDMSFVAKPLEGRPHIGEFGVNKTLPPGTLKDNEIAQENRNKIFERLLAANKRGEIYDYDVSSIMLALYTGWDWREHTPEQEYDYNSAITPRWLQAEEGGFMRKDSIIAGYARKRADKASGGDRYGYGQAALKIEDPAAWHKALGKPIYSGPQPGEKLPPFKAIALSGALKGKEFDAAALAGGELHLLIFAKEARTFGRFLADLARQLETIESSSERKWEMSFIVVNDDPNDVEKKFEGVKRRLPDFVRAGLSKDGSDGPPAYGLDRTLTATVIVAKGGEVVHNLPYASDAFYSQPHILGALASAMGVDHDALRKLIADTPGDQATAVARGRMTAEQQAFRDELARRTRAGEITREEAEKLYREKFGDGMGRGERRPQREKSKAPINTKCPVTGKAVKADSPTTQFRGRTVALCCNNCKAKFEADPGKYAETLLRK
;
A
#
# COMPACT_ATOMS: atom_id res chain seq x y z
N MET A 1 -46.73 -76.06 14.46
CA MET A 1 -48.12 -75.65 14.77
C MET A 1 -48.08 -74.34 15.55
N THR A 2 -48.92 -73.38 15.16
CA THR A 2 -49.50 -72.28 15.96
C THR A 2 -48.56 -71.28 16.65
N LYS A 3 -48.41 -70.06 16.13
CA LYS A 3 -49.20 -68.82 16.39
C LYS A 3 -48.55 -67.93 17.47
N SER A 4 -48.08 -66.75 17.06
CA SER A 4 -48.04 -65.53 17.90
C SER A 4 -49.50 -65.08 18.18
N PRO A 5 -49.87 -64.37 19.28
CA PRO A 5 -49.61 -62.90 19.41
C PRO A 5 -49.54 -62.35 20.89
N VAL A 6 -48.81 -61.28 21.24
CA VAL A 6 -49.18 -59.82 21.36
C VAL A 6 -49.69 -59.34 22.76
N THR A 7 -48.99 -58.32 23.32
CA THR A 7 -49.37 -57.23 24.28
C THR A 7 -49.82 -57.56 25.73
N LEU A 8 -49.69 -56.72 26.79
CA LEU A 8 -49.53 -55.26 26.96
C LEU A 8 -48.96 -54.92 28.39
N LEU A 9 -48.22 -53.80 28.49
CA LEU A 9 -47.97 -52.86 29.61
C LEU A 9 -48.16 -53.24 31.11
N LEU A 10 -47.16 -52.89 31.94
CA LEU A 10 -47.37 -52.02 33.12
C LEU A 10 -46.07 -51.30 33.56
N ALA A 11 -46.23 -50.02 33.90
CA ALA A 11 -45.20 -49.04 34.16
C ALA A 11 -44.72 -49.03 35.62
N SER A 12 -43.48 -48.58 35.85
CA SER A 12 -43.03 -48.02 37.13
C SER A 12 -41.97 -46.95 36.85
N LEU A 13 -42.17 -45.77 37.43
CA LEU A 13 -41.50 -44.51 37.14
C LEU A 13 -40.57 -44.10 38.31
N VAL A 14 -39.47 -43.43 37.95
CA VAL A 14 -38.64 -42.48 38.74
C VAL A 14 -37.48 -43.06 39.58
N LEU A 15 -36.24 -42.87 39.10
CA LEU A 15 -35.39 -41.75 39.53
C LEU A 15 -34.41 -41.38 38.40
N ALA A 16 -34.72 -40.29 37.72
CA ALA A 16 -33.86 -39.70 36.70
C ALA A 16 -32.73 -38.93 37.39
N THR A 17 -31.51 -39.44 37.30
CA THR A 17 -30.32 -38.61 37.47
C THR A 17 -30.25 -37.69 36.25
N ALA A 18 -30.54 -36.42 36.46
CA ALA A 18 -30.40 -35.38 35.45
C ALA A 18 -28.90 -35.17 35.14
N ALA A 19 -28.38 -35.94 34.19
CA ALA A 19 -27.22 -35.53 33.42
C ALA A 19 -27.65 -34.34 32.54
N PRO A 20 -26.88 -33.24 32.48
CA PRO A 20 -27.14 -32.22 31.48
C PRO A 20 -26.87 -32.83 30.10
N ASN A 21 -27.95 -33.26 29.43
CA ASN A 21 -27.96 -33.55 28.01
C ASN A 21 -27.65 -32.24 27.27
N ALA A 22 -26.37 -31.95 27.08
CA ALA A 22 -25.95 -31.06 26.02
C ALA A 22 -26.35 -31.74 24.71
N PHE A 23 -27.36 -31.18 24.04
CA PHE A 23 -27.73 -31.50 22.66
C PHE A 23 -26.50 -31.34 21.76
N ALA A 24 -25.70 -32.39 21.60
CA ALA A 24 -24.70 -32.47 20.56
C ALA A 24 -25.46 -32.72 19.25
N GLN A 25 -25.90 -31.63 18.62
CA GLN A 25 -26.45 -31.64 17.28
C GLN A 25 -25.43 -32.32 16.36
N LYS A 26 -25.85 -33.37 15.66
CA LYS A 26 -24.99 -34.14 14.76
C LYS A 26 -24.61 -33.23 13.58
N LEU A 27 -23.44 -32.61 13.64
CA LEU A 27 -22.93 -31.65 12.66
C LEU A 27 -22.69 -32.35 11.30
N ASP A 28 -22.99 -31.63 10.21
CA ASP A 28 -22.74 -32.04 8.82
C ASP A 28 -21.23 -32.28 8.61
N PRO A 29 -20.80 -33.26 7.80
CA PRO A 29 -19.39 -33.40 7.41
C PRO A 29 -18.76 -32.15 6.77
N ASN A 30 -19.56 -31.22 6.21
CA ASN A 30 -19.13 -29.89 5.79
C ASN A 30 -19.06 -28.87 6.94
N ASP A 31 -19.71 -29.15 8.07
CA ASP A 31 -19.57 -28.43 9.35
C ASP A 31 -18.45 -29.00 10.22
N ARG A 32 -17.84 -30.13 9.83
CA ARG A 32 -16.48 -30.49 10.24
C ARG A 32 -15.51 -29.57 9.51
N ILE A 33 -15.38 -28.36 10.04
CA ILE A 33 -14.37 -27.38 9.64
C ILE A 33 -12.99 -27.97 10.04
N GLY A 34 -12.44 -28.78 9.15
CA GLY A 34 -11.26 -29.62 9.40
C GLY A 34 -11.18 -30.77 8.40
N SER A 35 -11.12 -30.45 7.11
CA SER A 35 -10.66 -31.42 6.11
C SER A 35 -9.14 -31.36 6.02
N LYS A 36 -8.49 -32.46 5.59
CA LYS A 36 -7.03 -32.61 5.39
C LYS A 36 -6.35 -31.50 4.55
N ILE A 37 -7.11 -30.60 3.94
CA ILE A 37 -6.66 -29.58 2.99
C ILE A 37 -6.96 -28.15 3.49
N ASP A 38 -7.79 -28.00 4.53
CA ASP A 38 -8.23 -26.70 5.08
C ASP A 38 -7.34 -26.35 6.29
N MET A 39 -6.05 -26.15 5.99
CA MET A 39 -4.95 -26.22 6.96
C MET A 39 -4.70 -24.91 7.74
N CYS A 40 -5.36 -23.80 7.41
CA CYS A 40 -5.21 -22.54 8.17
C CYS A 40 -6.51 -21.73 8.27
N GLU A 41 -6.56 -20.85 9.27
CA GLU A 41 -7.73 -20.01 9.57
C GLU A 41 -8.02 -18.96 8.50
N GLU A 42 -7.02 -18.60 7.70
CA GLU A 42 -7.17 -17.70 6.55
C GLU A 42 -8.04 -18.34 5.48
N MET A 43 -7.85 -19.62 5.17
CA MET A 43 -8.73 -20.34 4.25
C MET A 43 -10.14 -20.48 4.81
N ARG A 44 -10.29 -20.66 6.13
CA ARG A 44 -11.60 -20.69 6.80
C ARG A 44 -12.28 -19.33 6.77
N PHE A 45 -11.52 -18.26 6.96
CA PHE A 45 -11.99 -16.89 6.83
C PHE A 45 -12.39 -16.58 5.40
N GLU A 46 -11.53 -16.82 4.43
CA GLU A 46 -11.79 -16.63 3.00
C GLU A 46 -13.02 -17.43 2.57
N ARG A 47 -13.20 -18.64 3.10
CA ARG A 47 -14.37 -19.46 2.85
C ARG A 47 -15.62 -18.87 3.49
N ILE A 48 -15.60 -18.43 4.75
CA ILE A 48 -16.77 -17.82 5.40
C ILE A 48 -17.12 -16.48 4.73
N SER A 49 -16.11 -15.68 4.39
CA SER A 49 -16.23 -14.42 3.65
C SER A 49 -16.77 -14.65 2.25
N GLY A 50 -16.25 -15.63 1.51
CA GLY A 50 -16.76 -16.01 0.19
C GLY A 50 -18.19 -16.52 0.24
N LEU A 51 -18.58 -17.23 1.30
CA LEU A 51 -19.98 -17.65 1.51
C LEU A 51 -20.90 -16.46 1.85
N LEU A 52 -20.40 -15.46 2.58
CA LEU A 52 -21.12 -14.21 2.85
C LEU A 52 -21.28 -13.38 1.56
N GLU A 53 -20.21 -13.20 0.78
CA GLU A 53 -20.21 -12.49 -0.50
C GLU A 53 -21.11 -13.16 -1.54
N ALA A 54 -21.17 -14.50 -1.54
CA ALA A 54 -22.07 -15.28 -2.38
C ALA A 54 -23.55 -15.26 -1.89
N GLY A 55 -23.87 -14.53 -0.81
CA GLY A 55 -25.22 -14.46 -0.23
C GLY A 55 -25.70 -15.76 0.43
N LYS A 56 -24.80 -16.73 0.63
CA LYS A 56 -25.10 -18.04 1.25
C LYS A 56 -25.10 -17.97 2.79
N LEU A 57 -24.59 -16.88 3.37
CA LEU A 57 -24.66 -16.55 4.78
C LEU A 57 -25.17 -15.13 4.98
N THR A 58 -25.92 -14.91 6.05
CA THR A 58 -26.17 -13.56 6.58
C THR A 58 -24.98 -13.08 7.40
N GLU A 59 -24.83 -11.76 7.58
CA GLU A 59 -23.77 -11.17 8.42
C GLU A 59 -23.77 -11.75 9.84
N LYS A 60 -24.95 -11.93 10.43
CA LYS A 60 -25.12 -12.57 11.74
C LYS A 60 -24.62 -14.02 11.73
N GLN A 61 -24.93 -14.80 10.69
CA GLN A 61 -24.47 -16.19 10.58
C GLN A 61 -22.97 -16.29 10.35
N ALA A 62 -22.37 -15.39 9.55
CA ALA A 62 -20.93 -15.30 9.39
C ALA A 62 -20.28 -14.99 10.75
N TYR A 63 -20.71 -13.93 11.42
CA TYR A 63 -20.19 -13.53 12.73
C TYR A 63 -20.32 -14.64 13.81
N GLU A 64 -21.46 -15.33 13.88
CA GLU A 64 -21.66 -16.45 14.81
C GLU A 64 -20.78 -17.67 14.47
N ARG A 65 -20.45 -17.90 13.19
CA ARG A 65 -19.50 -18.95 12.79
C ARG A 65 -18.07 -18.61 13.18
N TRP A 66 -17.71 -17.33 13.13
CA TRP A 66 -16.39 -16.86 13.53
C TRP A 66 -16.17 -16.90 15.02
N LYS A 67 -17.19 -16.53 15.81
CA LYS A 67 -17.16 -16.63 17.27
C LYS A 67 -16.94 -18.05 17.79
N ARG A 68 -17.24 -19.06 16.98
CA ARG A 68 -17.02 -20.47 17.32
C ARG A 68 -15.58 -20.92 17.10
N ILE A 69 -14.75 -20.13 16.42
CA ILE A 69 -13.31 -20.36 16.34
C ILE A 69 -12.72 -20.05 17.72
N THR A 70 -12.45 -21.10 18.47
CA THR A 70 -11.95 -21.05 19.85
C THR A 70 -10.75 -21.96 19.97
N SER A 71 -9.76 -21.56 20.78
CA SER A 71 -8.55 -22.36 21.02
C SER A 71 -8.96 -23.71 21.59
N ASP A 72 -8.37 -24.80 21.09
CA ASP A 72 -8.52 -26.09 21.76
C ASP A 72 -7.64 -26.10 23.01
N LYS A 73 -8.24 -25.67 24.13
CA LYS A 73 -7.55 -25.55 25.42
C LYS A 73 -6.96 -26.88 25.90
N VAL A 74 -7.59 -28.01 25.57
CA VAL A 74 -7.12 -29.34 25.98
C VAL A 74 -5.90 -29.72 25.17
N ALA A 75 -5.95 -29.54 23.84
CA ALA A 75 -4.83 -29.84 22.96
C ALA A 75 -3.61 -28.96 23.27
N VAL A 76 -3.80 -27.65 23.39
CA VAL A 76 -2.71 -26.72 23.72
C VAL A 76 -2.14 -27.01 25.11
N LYS A 77 -2.98 -27.28 26.12
CA LYS A 77 -2.49 -27.62 27.46
C LYS A 77 -1.65 -28.90 27.44
N ALA A 78 -2.09 -29.94 26.72
CA ALA A 78 -1.33 -31.18 26.61
C ALA A 78 0.06 -30.96 25.99
N LEU A 79 0.18 -30.06 25.00
CA LEU A 79 1.46 -29.68 24.40
C LEU A 79 2.36 -28.93 25.39
N LEU A 80 1.81 -27.95 26.12
CA LEU A 80 2.55 -27.19 27.12
C LEU A 80 2.95 -28.06 28.33
N ASP A 81 2.10 -28.98 28.76
CA ASP A 81 2.42 -29.97 29.80
C ASP A 81 3.54 -30.92 29.32
N SER A 82 3.57 -31.26 28.04
CA SER A 82 4.67 -32.04 27.43
C SER A 82 5.98 -31.25 27.45
N ALA A 83 5.96 -29.97 27.07
CA ALA A 83 7.11 -29.09 27.21
C ALA A 83 7.58 -28.97 28.67
N ALA A 84 6.65 -28.98 29.64
CA ALA A 84 7.00 -28.97 31.05
C ALA A 84 7.65 -30.27 31.54
N LYS A 85 7.20 -31.43 31.04
CA LYS A 85 7.85 -32.73 31.32
C LYS A 85 9.28 -32.78 30.81
N ASP A 86 9.52 -32.17 29.65
CA ASP A 86 10.84 -32.11 29.02
C ASP A 86 11.70 -30.94 29.55
N VAL A 87 11.26 -30.28 30.64
CA VAL A 87 11.98 -29.20 31.34
C VAL A 87 12.22 -27.96 30.45
N GLU A 88 11.40 -27.79 29.41
CA GLU A 88 11.41 -26.60 28.55
C GLU A 88 10.63 -25.45 29.19
N LEU A 89 9.57 -25.80 29.93
CA LEU A 89 8.76 -24.92 30.77
C LEU A 89 8.66 -25.48 32.20
N THR A 90 8.34 -24.62 33.15
CA THR A 90 7.86 -25.05 34.48
C THR A 90 6.33 -25.13 34.48
N SER A 91 5.74 -25.93 35.36
CA SER A 91 4.28 -25.98 35.51
C SER A 91 3.68 -24.59 35.80
N ALA A 92 4.37 -23.76 36.60
CA ALA A 92 3.97 -22.39 36.85
C ALA A 92 3.98 -21.50 35.59
N GLN A 93 4.92 -21.71 34.67
CA GLN A 93 4.95 -21.01 33.39
C GLN A 93 3.82 -21.47 32.46
N VAL A 94 3.50 -22.77 32.46
CA VAL A 94 2.34 -23.30 31.72
C VAL A 94 1.06 -22.63 32.24
N ASP A 95 0.86 -22.60 33.55
CA ASP A 95 -0.33 -21.99 34.16
C ASP A 95 -0.47 -20.50 33.83
N LYS A 96 0.64 -19.76 33.77
CA LYS A 96 0.67 -18.35 33.34
C LYS A 96 0.28 -18.15 31.87
N LEU A 97 0.53 -19.13 31.00
CA LEU A 97 0.20 -19.06 29.57
C LEU A 97 -1.27 -19.39 29.31
N MET A 98 -1.88 -20.29 30.09
CA MET A 98 -3.25 -20.77 29.86
C MET A 98 -4.33 -19.68 29.67
N PRO A 99 -4.30 -18.52 30.38
CA PRO A 99 -5.27 -17.46 30.19
C PRO A 99 -5.31 -16.89 28.76
N ILE A 100 -4.23 -17.04 27.97
CA ILE A 100 -4.20 -16.59 26.58
C ILE A 100 -5.24 -17.30 25.71
N LEU A 101 -5.60 -18.54 26.05
CA LEU A 101 -6.56 -19.33 25.29
C LEU A 101 -8.00 -18.93 25.61
N ASP A 102 -8.24 -18.37 26.80
CA ASP A 102 -9.56 -17.91 27.26
C ASP A 102 -9.92 -16.52 26.70
N MET A 103 -8.95 -15.80 26.13
CA MET A 103 -9.20 -14.47 25.55
C MET A 103 -10.01 -14.59 24.25
N SER A 104 -11.03 -13.72 24.15
CA SER A 104 -11.84 -13.58 22.94
C SER A 104 -11.02 -13.07 21.78
N PHE A 105 -11.31 -13.58 20.58
CA PHE A 105 -10.71 -13.09 19.35
C PHE A 105 -11.09 -11.61 19.09
N VAL A 106 -10.13 -10.83 18.58
CA VAL A 106 -10.35 -9.43 18.20
C VAL A 106 -10.29 -9.31 16.69
N ALA A 107 -11.46 -9.19 16.06
CA ALA A 107 -11.54 -8.71 14.68
C ALA A 107 -11.42 -7.17 14.70
N LYS A 108 -10.36 -6.61 14.10
CA LYS A 108 -10.32 -5.16 13.82
C LYS A 108 -10.84 -4.91 12.40
N PRO A 109 -12.09 -4.44 12.23
CA PRO A 109 -12.58 -4.04 10.91
C PRO A 109 -11.78 -2.84 10.39
N LEU A 110 -11.44 -2.86 9.09
CA LEU A 110 -10.85 -1.71 8.41
C LEU A 110 -11.90 -0.60 8.23
N GLU A 111 -11.48 0.66 8.40
CA GLU A 111 -12.39 1.81 8.27
C GLU A 111 -13.01 1.86 6.85
N GLY A 112 -14.34 1.89 6.78
CA GLY A 112 -15.10 1.85 5.51
C GLY A 112 -15.28 0.46 4.89
N ARG A 113 -14.68 -0.60 5.48
CA ARG A 113 -14.92 -2.00 5.09
C ARG A 113 -15.10 -2.87 6.34
N PRO A 114 -16.26 -2.82 7.01
CA PRO A 114 -16.50 -3.60 8.23
C PRO A 114 -16.43 -5.13 8.01
N HIS A 115 -16.47 -5.57 6.75
CA HIS A 115 -16.38 -6.96 6.29
C HIS A 115 -14.96 -7.41 5.91
N ILE A 116 -13.95 -6.51 5.97
CA ILE A 116 -12.53 -6.83 5.78
C ILE A 116 -11.76 -6.29 6.98
N GLY A 117 -11.24 -7.18 7.81
CA GLY A 117 -10.47 -6.83 9.00
C GLY A 117 -9.10 -7.52 9.04
N GLU A 118 -8.25 -7.08 9.96
CA GLU A 118 -6.99 -7.79 10.27
C GLU A 118 -7.33 -9.11 10.99
N PHE A 119 -7.08 -10.24 10.32
CA PHE A 119 -6.94 -11.54 10.98
C PHE A 119 -5.60 -11.65 11.69
N GLY A 120 -5.55 -12.36 12.81
CA GLY A 120 -4.28 -12.77 13.42
C GLY A 120 -3.59 -11.70 14.26
N VAL A 121 -4.33 -10.77 14.89
CA VAL A 121 -3.77 -10.01 16.00
C VAL A 121 -3.49 -10.97 17.15
N ASN A 122 -2.21 -11.20 17.46
CA ASN A 122 -1.80 -12.09 18.54
C ASN A 122 -2.46 -11.67 19.85
N LYS A 123 -2.96 -12.66 20.60
CA LYS A 123 -3.45 -12.45 21.96
C LYS A 123 -2.24 -12.11 22.83
N THR A 124 -2.41 -11.17 23.75
CA THR A 124 -1.32 -10.73 24.64
C THR A 124 -1.73 -10.91 26.08
N LEU A 125 -0.85 -11.50 26.88
CA LEU A 125 -1.01 -11.53 28.33
C LEU A 125 -0.81 -10.13 28.94
N PRO A 126 -1.39 -9.86 30.11
CA PRO A 126 -1.10 -8.64 30.86
C PRO A 126 0.43 -8.43 31.04
N PRO A 127 0.93 -7.19 31.01
CA PRO A 127 2.33 -6.91 31.28
C PRO A 127 2.77 -7.50 32.64
N GLY A 128 3.93 -8.15 32.67
CA GLY A 128 4.49 -8.75 33.89
C GLY A 128 3.97 -10.14 34.25
N THR A 129 3.09 -10.75 33.44
CA THR A 129 2.67 -12.16 33.64
C THR A 129 3.86 -13.12 33.53
N LEU A 130 4.72 -12.92 32.53
CA LEU A 130 6.04 -13.53 32.41
C LEU A 130 7.10 -12.43 32.60
N LYS A 131 8.24 -12.77 33.18
CA LYS A 131 9.40 -11.87 33.25
C LYS A 131 10.09 -11.83 31.89
N ASP A 132 10.74 -10.71 31.58
CA ASP A 132 11.53 -10.58 30.36
C ASP A 132 12.62 -11.64 30.32
N ASN A 133 12.70 -12.36 29.20
CA ASN A 133 13.61 -13.48 29.01
C ASN A 133 13.51 -14.60 30.08
N GLU A 134 12.34 -14.78 30.73
CA GLU A 134 12.13 -15.82 31.76
C GLU A 134 12.40 -17.25 31.24
N ILE A 135 12.20 -17.48 29.94
CA ILE A 135 12.43 -18.76 29.26
C ILE A 135 13.66 -18.64 28.37
N ALA A 136 14.64 -19.53 28.51
CA ALA A 136 15.86 -19.53 27.69
C ALA A 136 15.54 -19.68 26.19
N GLN A 137 16.36 -19.07 25.32
CA GLN A 137 16.16 -19.12 23.86
C GLN A 137 16.07 -20.55 23.31
N GLU A 138 16.91 -21.46 23.79
CA GLU A 138 16.87 -22.87 23.37
C GLU A 138 15.52 -23.52 23.68
N ASN A 139 14.97 -23.25 24.87
CA ASN A 139 13.67 -23.77 25.27
C ASN A 139 12.55 -23.13 24.44
N ARG A 140 12.63 -21.81 24.17
CA ARG A 140 11.68 -21.14 23.26
C ARG A 140 11.66 -21.77 21.87
N ASN A 141 12.83 -22.11 21.33
CA ASN A 141 12.94 -22.78 20.03
C ASN A 141 12.29 -24.17 20.06
N LYS A 142 12.55 -24.98 21.09
CA LYS A 142 11.94 -26.31 21.24
C LYS A 142 10.40 -26.22 21.37
N ILE A 143 9.91 -25.26 22.15
CA ILE A 143 8.46 -25.01 22.29
C ILE A 143 7.87 -24.60 20.93
N PHE A 144 8.54 -23.72 20.20
CA PHE A 144 8.10 -23.31 18.87
C PHE A 144 7.98 -24.49 17.91
N GLU A 145 9.00 -25.36 17.85
CA GLU A 145 8.97 -26.56 17.01
C GLU A 145 7.82 -27.50 17.39
N ARG A 146 7.53 -27.68 18.69
CA ARG A 146 6.39 -28.49 19.15
C ARG A 146 5.06 -27.91 18.69
N LEU A 147 4.88 -26.61 18.89
CA LEU A 147 3.65 -25.89 18.51
C LEU A 147 3.48 -25.90 16.99
N LEU A 148 4.54 -25.64 16.23
CA LEU A 148 4.53 -25.68 14.77
C LEU A 148 4.22 -27.08 14.25
N ALA A 149 4.80 -28.14 14.84
CA ALA A 149 4.51 -29.51 14.44
C ALA A 149 3.05 -29.90 14.74
N ALA A 150 2.50 -29.49 15.88
CA ALA A 150 1.09 -29.70 16.21
C ALA A 150 0.16 -28.93 15.26
N ASN A 151 0.52 -27.69 14.93
CA ASN A 151 -0.19 -26.89 13.94
C ASN A 151 -0.15 -27.53 12.54
N LYS A 152 1.00 -28.03 12.08
CA LYS A 152 1.13 -28.79 10.83
C LYS A 152 0.29 -30.07 10.81
N ARG A 153 -0.02 -30.67 11.97
CA ARG A 153 -0.94 -31.81 12.11
C ARG A 153 -2.41 -31.40 12.24
N GLY A 154 -2.72 -30.10 12.31
CA GLY A 154 -4.06 -29.56 12.48
C GLY A 154 -4.60 -29.68 13.92
N GLU A 155 -3.73 -29.88 14.91
CA GLU A 155 -4.11 -30.06 16.32
C GLU A 155 -4.36 -28.71 17.02
N ILE A 156 -3.68 -27.65 16.58
CA ILE A 156 -3.80 -26.28 17.12
C ILE A 156 -3.75 -25.25 16.00
N TYR A 157 -4.18 -24.03 16.28
CA TYR A 157 -4.27 -22.96 15.28
C TYR A 157 -2.99 -22.11 15.17
N ASP A 158 -2.77 -21.50 14.01
CA ASP A 158 -1.65 -20.57 13.77
C ASP A 158 -1.60 -19.46 14.82
N TYR A 159 -2.77 -18.91 15.19
CA TYR A 159 -2.83 -17.85 16.20
C TYR A 159 -2.49 -18.36 17.61
N ASP A 160 -2.73 -19.62 17.93
CA ASP A 160 -2.34 -20.21 19.21
C ASP A 160 -0.81 -20.26 19.28
N VAL A 161 -0.16 -20.73 18.20
CA VAL A 161 1.30 -20.72 18.05
C VAL A 161 1.83 -19.30 18.22
N SER A 162 1.33 -18.35 17.42
CA SER A 162 1.85 -16.98 17.42
C SER A 162 1.63 -16.24 18.74
N SER A 163 0.48 -16.43 19.39
CA SER A 163 0.15 -15.78 20.67
C SER A 163 0.99 -16.34 21.82
N ILE A 164 1.16 -17.67 21.87
CA ILE A 164 2.02 -18.31 22.88
C ILE A 164 3.48 -17.89 22.67
N MET A 165 3.98 -17.92 21.43
CA MET A 165 5.33 -17.47 21.15
C MET A 165 5.53 -16.00 21.49
N LEU A 166 4.56 -15.12 21.18
CA LEU A 166 4.63 -13.72 21.55
C LEU A 166 4.74 -13.53 23.07
N ALA A 167 3.98 -14.30 23.85
CA ALA A 167 4.08 -14.28 25.32
C ALA A 167 5.45 -14.76 25.82
N LEU A 168 6.02 -15.78 25.20
CA LEU A 168 7.35 -16.32 25.53
C LEU A 168 8.50 -15.36 25.19
N TYR A 169 8.30 -14.48 24.20
CA TYR A 169 9.23 -13.41 23.82
C TYR A 169 8.92 -12.07 24.50
N THR A 170 8.23 -12.06 25.66
CA THR A 170 8.05 -10.82 26.41
C THR A 170 9.39 -10.14 26.70
N GLY A 171 9.41 -8.81 26.53
CA GLY A 171 10.62 -8.00 26.72
C GLY A 171 11.62 -8.05 25.55
N TRP A 172 11.32 -8.74 24.46
CA TRP A 172 12.22 -8.81 23.31
C TRP A 172 12.36 -7.46 22.60
N ASP A 173 13.59 -6.96 22.44
CA ASP A 173 13.92 -5.79 21.64
C ASP A 173 14.91 -6.14 20.53
N TRP A 174 14.52 -5.91 19.28
CA TRP A 174 15.37 -6.12 18.10
C TRP A 174 16.70 -5.35 18.17
N ARG A 175 16.77 -4.25 18.93
CA ARG A 175 18.00 -3.45 19.10
C ARG A 175 19.09 -4.20 19.85
N GLU A 176 18.70 -5.15 20.70
CA GLU A 176 19.62 -5.96 21.52
C GLU A 176 20.00 -7.28 20.83
N HIS A 177 19.50 -7.50 19.60
CA HIS A 177 19.60 -8.77 18.89
C HIS A 177 20.11 -8.60 17.45
N THR A 178 20.70 -9.66 16.91
CA THR A 178 21.18 -9.68 15.52
C THR A 178 20.03 -9.70 14.51
N PRO A 179 20.27 -9.34 13.23
CA PRO A 179 19.31 -9.52 12.14
C PRO A 179 18.72 -10.94 12.04
N GLU A 180 19.54 -11.96 12.25
CA GLU A 180 19.14 -13.37 12.23
C GLU A 180 18.19 -13.67 13.39
N GLN A 181 18.51 -13.18 14.59
CA GLN A 181 17.65 -13.33 15.76
C GLN A 181 16.32 -12.55 15.62
N GLU A 182 16.31 -11.40 14.94
CA GLU A 182 15.07 -10.69 14.58
C GLU A 182 14.24 -11.48 13.57
N TYR A 183 14.88 -12.15 12.61
CA TYR A 183 14.18 -13.06 11.69
C TYR A 183 13.58 -14.23 12.44
N ASP A 184 14.35 -14.91 13.30
CA ASP A 184 13.86 -16.06 14.07
C ASP A 184 12.71 -15.66 15.02
N TYR A 185 12.80 -14.49 15.66
CA TYR A 185 11.68 -13.93 16.44
C TYR A 185 10.44 -13.74 15.58
N ASN A 186 10.54 -13.04 14.44
CA ASN A 186 9.39 -12.76 13.58
C ASN A 186 8.80 -14.04 12.99
N SER A 187 9.63 -15.01 12.62
CA SER A 187 9.20 -16.33 12.16
C SER A 187 8.48 -17.11 13.26
N ALA A 188 8.90 -16.97 14.52
CA ALA A 188 8.25 -17.62 15.65
C ALA A 188 6.88 -17.00 16.01
N ILE A 189 6.77 -15.67 15.99
CA ILE A 189 5.52 -14.97 16.28
C ILE A 189 4.62 -14.81 15.05
N THR A 190 5.07 -15.23 13.87
CA THR A 190 4.32 -15.24 12.62
C THR A 190 4.66 -16.51 11.83
N PRO A 191 4.11 -17.69 12.20
CA PRO A 191 4.43 -18.97 11.56
C PRO A 191 4.23 -19.01 10.04
N ARG A 192 3.39 -18.12 9.50
CA ARG A 192 3.18 -17.93 8.05
C ARG A 192 4.46 -17.55 7.30
N TRP A 193 5.43 -16.91 7.96
CA TRP A 193 6.71 -16.59 7.34
C TRP A 193 7.46 -17.84 6.91
N LEU A 194 7.41 -18.90 7.72
CA LEU A 194 8.00 -20.19 7.38
C LEU A 194 7.26 -20.85 6.22
N GLN A 195 5.93 -20.78 6.19
CA GLN A 195 5.14 -21.31 5.07
C GLN A 195 5.42 -20.54 3.77
N ALA A 196 5.57 -19.21 3.84
CA ALA A 196 5.91 -18.37 2.71
C ALA A 196 7.36 -18.61 2.22
N GLU A 197 8.28 -18.91 3.13
CA GLU A 197 9.65 -19.34 2.81
C GLU A 197 9.67 -20.73 2.15
N GLU A 198 9.01 -21.74 2.76
CA GLU A 198 8.85 -23.10 2.21
C GLU A 198 8.19 -23.07 0.82
N GLY A 199 7.21 -22.18 0.61
CA GLY A 199 6.54 -21.96 -0.66
C GLY A 199 7.29 -21.08 -1.68
N GLY A 200 8.48 -20.56 -1.32
CA GLY A 200 9.31 -19.72 -2.19
C GLY A 200 8.78 -18.30 -2.44
N PHE A 201 7.71 -17.88 -1.75
CA PHE A 201 7.15 -16.53 -1.80
C PHE A 201 7.95 -15.51 -0.98
N MET A 202 8.79 -16.00 -0.05
CA MET A 202 9.67 -15.20 0.79
C MET A 202 11.11 -15.73 0.72
N ARG A 203 12.09 -14.82 0.74
CA ARG A 203 13.52 -15.17 0.79
C ARG A 203 14.13 -14.70 2.11
N LYS A 204 14.46 -15.64 3.00
CA LYS A 204 15.07 -15.38 4.31
C LYS A 204 16.26 -14.40 4.24
N ASP A 205 17.21 -14.66 3.35
CA ASP A 205 18.41 -13.82 3.19
C ASP A 205 18.07 -12.35 2.85
N SER A 206 17.03 -12.13 2.03
CA SER A 206 16.61 -10.78 1.64
C SER A 206 16.02 -10.01 2.82
N ILE A 207 15.32 -10.70 3.72
CA ILE A 207 14.71 -10.11 4.91
C ILE A 207 15.79 -9.80 5.95
N ILE A 208 16.70 -10.74 6.20
CA ILE A 208 17.86 -10.54 7.09
C ILE A 208 18.72 -9.37 6.61
N ALA A 209 19.00 -9.27 5.31
CA ALA A 209 19.69 -8.11 4.73
C ALA A 209 18.91 -6.79 4.91
N GLY A 210 17.56 -6.84 4.94
CA GLY A 210 16.73 -5.71 5.33
C GLY A 210 16.97 -5.27 6.78
N TYR A 211 16.97 -6.21 7.72
CA TYR A 211 17.25 -5.95 9.14
C TYR A 211 18.67 -5.44 9.41
N ALA A 212 19.67 -5.94 8.68
CA ALA A 212 21.04 -5.44 8.77
C ALA A 212 21.12 -3.98 8.30
N ARG A 213 20.46 -3.66 7.18
CA ARG A 213 20.34 -2.27 6.68
C ARG A 213 19.64 -1.36 7.69
N LYS A 214 18.51 -1.80 8.26
CA LYS A 214 17.79 -1.09 9.34
C LYS A 214 18.69 -0.68 10.49
N ARG A 215 19.58 -1.58 10.95
CA ARG A 215 20.51 -1.32 12.05
C ARG A 215 21.62 -0.36 11.64
N ALA A 216 22.23 -0.56 10.48
CA ALA A 216 23.26 0.34 9.95
C ALA A 216 22.72 1.78 9.78
N ASP A 217 21.48 1.90 9.30
CA ASP A 217 20.80 3.17 9.14
C ASP A 217 20.59 3.88 10.48
N LYS A 218 20.08 3.17 11.51
CA LYS A 218 19.89 3.73 12.85
C LYS A 218 21.20 4.09 13.55
N ALA A 219 22.26 3.29 13.40
CA ALA A 219 23.58 3.56 13.97
C ALA A 219 24.22 4.83 13.39
N SER A 220 23.92 5.16 12.13
CA SER A 220 24.33 6.42 11.49
C SER A 220 23.47 7.64 11.89
N GLY A 221 22.57 7.52 12.88
CA GLY A 221 21.63 8.57 13.27
C GLY A 221 20.47 8.77 12.28
N GLY A 222 20.29 7.86 11.32
CA GLY A 222 19.21 7.89 10.35
C GLY A 222 18.02 7.04 10.79
N ASP A 223 16.90 7.67 11.12
CA ASP A 223 15.60 6.98 11.17
C ASP A 223 15.16 6.60 9.73
N ARG A 224 15.77 5.58 9.13
CA ARG A 224 15.38 5.09 7.79
C ARG A 224 14.36 3.95 7.81
N TYR A 225 13.54 3.85 8.85
CA TYR A 225 12.35 2.99 8.83
C TYR A 225 11.08 3.78 9.13
N GLY A 226 10.88 4.82 8.34
CA GLY A 226 9.60 5.09 7.70
C GLY A 226 9.84 4.98 6.19
N TYR A 227 8.86 4.52 5.42
CA TYR A 227 8.81 4.80 3.98
C TYR A 227 8.97 6.32 3.79
N GLY A 228 10.19 6.84 3.62
CA GLY A 228 10.35 8.28 3.73
C GLY A 228 11.72 8.96 3.92
N GLN A 229 12.87 8.29 3.96
CA GLN A 229 14.15 9.00 4.19
C GLN A 229 15.37 8.47 3.41
N ALA A 230 15.20 7.94 2.21
CA ALA A 230 16.30 7.88 1.25
C ALA A 230 16.25 9.16 0.40
N ALA A 231 17.38 9.87 0.26
CA ALA A 231 17.51 10.90 -0.77
C ALA A 231 16.95 10.34 -2.08
N LEU A 232 16.14 11.12 -2.80
CA LEU A 232 15.48 10.67 -4.04
C LEU A 232 16.51 9.94 -4.90
N LYS A 233 16.34 8.62 -5.04
CA LYS A 233 17.30 7.77 -5.74
C LYS A 233 17.13 8.04 -7.23
N ILE A 234 18.22 8.42 -7.88
CA ILE A 234 18.30 8.67 -9.32
C ILE A 234 19.41 7.76 -9.81
N GLU A 235 19.08 6.86 -10.72
CA GLU A 235 19.98 5.81 -11.23
C GLU A 235 20.15 5.94 -12.74
N ASP A 236 21.28 5.49 -13.26
CA ASP A 236 21.57 5.49 -14.69
C ASP A 236 20.53 4.64 -15.44
N PRO A 237 19.77 5.19 -16.40
CA PRO A 237 18.77 4.44 -17.15
C PRO A 237 19.32 3.19 -17.84
N ALA A 238 20.60 3.17 -18.24
CA ALA A 238 21.21 1.99 -18.86
C ALA A 238 21.32 0.78 -17.91
N ALA A 239 21.35 1.00 -16.60
CA ALA A 239 21.36 -0.07 -15.61
C ALA A 239 20.03 -0.86 -15.59
N TRP A 240 18.94 -0.24 -16.03
CA TRP A 240 17.61 -0.86 -16.11
C TRP A 240 17.61 -2.08 -17.04
N HIS A 241 18.16 -1.94 -18.25
CA HIS A 241 18.21 -3.04 -19.23
C HIS A 241 19.09 -4.20 -18.74
N LYS A 242 20.15 -3.92 -17.97
CA LYS A 242 21.01 -4.95 -17.39
C LYS A 242 20.27 -5.75 -16.31
N ALA A 243 19.40 -5.10 -15.54
CA ALA A 243 18.63 -5.74 -14.47
C ALA A 243 17.55 -6.70 -14.99
N LEU A 244 17.08 -6.53 -16.23
CA LEU A 244 16.05 -7.37 -16.85
C LEU A 244 16.56 -8.75 -17.30
N GLY A 245 17.88 -9.01 -17.26
CA GLY A 245 18.50 -10.30 -17.55
C GLY A 245 18.46 -10.75 -19.03
N LYS A 246 17.49 -10.28 -19.81
CA LYS A 246 17.39 -10.42 -21.28
C LYS A 246 16.95 -9.08 -21.90
N PRO A 247 17.44 -8.73 -23.11
CA PRO A 247 16.94 -7.56 -23.83
C PRO A 247 15.44 -7.72 -24.11
N ILE A 248 14.64 -6.76 -23.64
CA ILE A 248 13.22 -6.66 -23.96
C ILE A 248 13.05 -5.48 -24.91
N TYR A 249 12.43 -5.72 -26.06
CA TYR A 249 12.16 -4.71 -27.07
C TYR A 249 10.67 -4.37 -27.03
N SER A 250 10.35 -3.15 -26.62
CA SER A 250 8.97 -2.63 -26.61
C SER A 250 9.04 -1.13 -26.80
N GLY A 251 8.45 -0.60 -27.87
CA GLY A 251 8.56 0.81 -28.22
C GLY A 251 9.80 1.14 -29.07
N PRO A 252 9.83 2.32 -29.73
CA PRO A 252 10.99 2.82 -30.44
C PRO A 252 12.22 2.96 -29.52
N GLN A 253 13.41 2.76 -30.08
CA GLN A 253 14.68 2.70 -29.33
C GLN A 253 15.41 4.07 -29.31
N PRO A 254 16.34 4.29 -28.36
CA PRO A 254 17.17 5.49 -28.34
C PRO A 254 17.79 5.82 -29.71
N GLY A 255 17.60 7.05 -30.18
CA GLY A 255 18.01 7.53 -31.51
C GLY A 255 16.96 7.39 -32.61
N GLU A 256 15.86 6.67 -32.38
CA GLU A 256 14.75 6.56 -33.33
C GLU A 256 13.75 7.73 -33.18
N LYS A 257 13.03 8.04 -34.26
CA LYS A 257 11.94 9.03 -34.21
C LYS A 257 10.70 8.43 -33.57
N LEU A 258 9.94 9.24 -32.83
CA LEU A 258 8.61 8.87 -32.35
C LEU A 258 7.61 8.86 -33.52
N PRO A 259 7.07 7.68 -33.92
CA PRO A 259 6.06 7.64 -34.96
C PRO A 259 4.77 8.33 -34.49
N PRO A 260 4.05 9.06 -35.36
CA PRO A 260 2.76 9.63 -35.00
C PRO A 260 1.71 8.55 -34.79
N PHE A 261 0.83 8.74 -33.82
CA PHE A 261 -0.31 7.84 -33.58
C PHE A 261 -1.47 8.59 -32.91
N LYS A 262 -2.69 8.08 -33.08
CA LYS A 262 -3.90 8.69 -32.52
C LYS A 262 -4.37 7.96 -31.28
N ALA A 263 -4.73 8.73 -30.25
CA ALA A 263 -5.38 8.23 -29.04
C ALA A 263 -6.67 9.01 -28.78
N ILE A 264 -7.64 8.37 -28.13
CA ILE A 264 -8.90 8.99 -27.70
C ILE A 264 -8.68 9.55 -26.30
N ALA A 265 -8.88 10.86 -26.10
CA ALA A 265 -8.61 11.47 -24.80
C ALA A 265 -9.60 11.00 -23.73
N LEU A 266 -9.09 10.59 -22.57
CA LEU A 266 -9.90 10.09 -21.45
C LEU A 266 -10.33 11.21 -20.49
N SER A 267 -9.70 12.39 -20.57
CA SER A 267 -9.95 13.51 -19.65
C SER A 267 -9.68 14.88 -20.28
N GLY A 268 -10.01 15.93 -19.53
CA GLY A 268 -9.82 17.32 -19.94
C GLY A 268 -10.78 17.79 -21.05
N ALA A 269 -10.47 18.94 -21.65
CA ALA A 269 -11.29 19.57 -22.69
C ALA A 269 -11.40 18.76 -23.99
N LEU A 270 -10.51 17.77 -24.18
CA LEU A 270 -10.49 16.89 -25.34
C LEU A 270 -11.18 15.55 -25.08
N LYS A 271 -11.83 15.33 -23.92
CA LYS A 271 -12.45 14.03 -23.60
C LYS A 271 -13.31 13.52 -24.76
N GLY A 272 -13.05 12.28 -25.18
CA GLY A 272 -13.72 11.62 -26.31
C GLY A 272 -13.24 12.03 -27.70
N LYS A 273 -12.29 12.98 -27.82
CA LYS A 273 -11.71 13.40 -29.09
C LYS A 273 -10.37 12.73 -29.35
N GLU A 274 -10.05 12.58 -30.62
CA GLU A 274 -8.74 12.10 -31.04
C GLU A 274 -7.67 13.18 -30.88
N PHE A 275 -6.48 12.76 -30.46
CA PHE A 275 -5.29 13.60 -30.44
C PHE A 275 -4.05 12.78 -30.81
N ASP A 276 -3.02 13.46 -31.29
CA ASP A 276 -1.75 12.85 -31.63
C ASP A 276 -0.79 12.95 -30.46
N ALA A 277 -0.62 11.86 -29.70
CA ALA A 277 0.16 11.92 -28.48
C ALA A 277 1.64 12.18 -28.76
N ALA A 278 2.22 11.53 -29.78
CA ALA A 278 3.62 11.70 -30.16
C ALA A 278 3.97 13.13 -30.59
N ALA A 279 3.01 13.84 -31.19
CA ALA A 279 3.23 15.22 -31.63
C ALA A 279 3.01 16.27 -30.53
N LEU A 280 2.47 15.92 -29.35
CA LEU A 280 2.06 16.90 -28.33
C LEU A 280 3.23 17.74 -27.78
N ALA A 281 4.41 17.14 -27.65
CA ALA A 281 5.59 17.82 -27.12
C ALA A 281 6.24 18.77 -28.14
N GLY A 282 6.01 18.56 -29.44
CA GLY A 282 6.69 19.28 -30.50
C GLY A 282 8.22 19.23 -30.34
N GLY A 283 8.84 20.39 -30.14
CA GLY A 283 10.29 20.53 -29.92
C GLY A 283 10.76 20.30 -28.48
N GLU A 284 9.84 20.10 -27.53
CA GLU A 284 10.14 20.04 -26.09
C GLU A 284 10.45 18.60 -25.62
N LEU A 285 10.60 18.45 -24.30
CA LEU A 285 10.78 17.14 -23.66
C LEU A 285 9.44 16.43 -23.50
N HIS A 286 9.43 15.13 -23.82
CA HIS A 286 8.23 14.30 -23.79
C HIS A 286 8.46 13.07 -22.93
N LEU A 287 7.60 12.88 -21.93
CA LEU A 287 7.45 11.61 -21.23
C LEU A 287 6.20 10.91 -21.73
N LEU A 288 6.38 9.86 -22.53
CA LEU A 288 5.31 9.05 -23.10
C LEU A 288 5.27 7.70 -22.40
N ILE A 289 4.09 7.32 -21.89
CA ILE A 289 3.90 6.08 -21.13
C ILE A 289 2.77 5.29 -21.77
N PHE A 290 3.06 4.08 -22.22
CA PHE A 290 2.03 3.09 -22.56
C PHE A 290 1.84 2.13 -21.40
N ALA A 291 0.60 1.90 -20.97
CA ALA A 291 0.32 0.93 -19.91
C ALA A 291 -0.97 0.15 -20.19
N LYS A 292 -1.02 -1.10 -19.75
CA LYS A 292 -2.21 -1.95 -19.95
C LYS A 292 -3.41 -1.54 -19.09
N GLU A 293 -3.15 -1.08 -17.88
CA GLU A 293 -4.18 -0.78 -16.90
C GLU A 293 -3.95 0.56 -16.20
N ALA A 294 -4.94 1.45 -16.24
CA ALA A 294 -4.81 2.75 -15.60
C ALA A 294 -4.76 2.67 -14.06
N ARG A 295 -5.52 1.75 -13.45
CA ARG A 295 -5.75 1.73 -11.99
C ARG A 295 -4.46 1.49 -11.21
N THR A 296 -3.63 0.57 -11.67
CA THR A 296 -2.36 0.19 -11.02
C THR A 296 -1.34 1.32 -11.09
N PHE A 297 -1.39 2.15 -12.13
CA PHE A 297 -0.44 3.25 -12.36
C PHE A 297 -0.85 4.59 -11.74
N GLY A 298 -2.06 4.71 -11.18
CA GLY A 298 -2.57 6.02 -10.75
C GLY A 298 -1.70 6.76 -9.72
N ARG A 299 -1.10 6.04 -8.76
CA ARG A 299 -0.19 6.64 -7.77
C ARG A 299 1.15 7.01 -8.41
N PHE A 300 1.73 6.08 -9.16
CA PHE A 300 2.97 6.27 -9.92
C PHE A 300 2.90 7.50 -10.83
N LEU A 301 1.82 7.65 -11.60
CA LEU A 301 1.63 8.77 -12.52
C LEU A 301 1.46 10.09 -11.77
N ALA A 302 0.70 10.11 -10.67
CA ALA A 302 0.49 11.31 -9.88
C ALA A 302 1.79 11.81 -9.22
N ASP A 303 2.65 10.90 -8.78
CA ASP A 303 3.96 11.25 -8.20
C ASP A 303 4.92 11.77 -9.28
N LEU A 304 5.01 11.06 -10.41
CA LEU A 304 5.88 11.45 -11.51
C LEU A 304 5.46 12.78 -12.14
N ALA A 305 4.15 13.00 -12.30
CA ALA A 305 3.62 14.27 -12.78
C ALA A 305 3.98 15.44 -11.84
N ARG A 306 3.89 15.25 -10.53
CA ARG A 306 4.29 16.29 -9.56
C ARG A 306 5.78 16.60 -9.62
N GLN A 307 6.62 15.56 -9.80
CA GLN A 307 8.07 15.75 -9.99
C GLN A 307 8.35 16.54 -11.27
N LEU A 308 7.66 16.23 -12.38
CA LEU A 308 7.79 16.99 -13.63
C LEU A 308 7.35 18.44 -13.48
N GLU A 309 6.24 18.71 -12.79
CA GLU A 309 5.77 20.08 -12.52
C GLU A 309 6.80 20.88 -11.68
N THR A 310 7.44 20.19 -10.74
CA THR A 310 8.52 20.77 -9.90
C THR A 310 9.75 21.09 -10.75
N ILE A 311 10.16 20.14 -11.59
CA ILE A 311 11.27 20.32 -12.53
C ILE A 311 10.97 21.48 -13.48
N GLU A 312 9.78 21.53 -14.07
CA GLU A 312 9.40 22.59 -14.99
C GLU A 312 9.41 23.96 -14.31
N SER A 313 8.87 24.06 -13.09
CA SER A 313 8.85 25.32 -12.34
C SER A 313 10.23 25.79 -11.87
N SER A 314 11.19 24.87 -11.68
CA SER A 314 12.53 25.18 -11.15
C SER A 314 13.62 25.30 -12.22
N SER A 315 13.42 24.70 -13.40
CA SER A 315 14.43 24.63 -14.48
C SER A 315 14.03 25.33 -15.78
N GLU A 316 12.80 25.85 -15.86
CA GLU A 316 12.18 26.41 -17.08
C GLU A 316 12.05 25.41 -18.25
N ARG A 317 12.47 24.14 -18.07
CA ARG A 317 12.33 23.07 -19.07
C ARG A 317 10.89 22.57 -19.12
N LYS A 318 10.24 22.73 -20.26
CA LYS A 318 8.85 22.32 -20.46
C LYS A 318 8.78 20.83 -20.71
N TRP A 319 7.84 20.17 -20.04
CA TRP A 319 7.57 18.76 -20.18
C TRP A 319 6.14 18.55 -20.66
N GLU A 320 5.99 17.68 -21.65
CA GLU A 320 4.71 17.07 -21.97
C GLU A 320 4.68 15.66 -21.37
N MET A 321 3.59 15.30 -20.73
CA MET A 321 3.40 13.96 -20.17
C MET A 321 2.16 13.33 -20.80
N SER A 322 2.35 12.26 -21.56
CA SER A 322 1.27 11.52 -22.21
C SER A 322 1.17 10.12 -21.60
N PHE A 323 -0.02 9.78 -21.15
CA PHE A 323 -0.33 8.47 -20.59
C PHE A 323 -1.36 7.76 -21.47
N ILE A 324 -0.93 6.74 -22.19
CA ILE A 324 -1.74 6.01 -23.15
C ILE A 324 -2.06 4.63 -22.60
N VAL A 325 -3.34 4.37 -22.38
CA VAL A 325 -3.83 3.04 -22.00
C VAL A 325 -3.93 2.19 -23.26
N VAL A 326 -3.32 1.01 -23.27
CA VAL A 326 -3.39 0.01 -24.34
C VAL A 326 -4.23 -1.17 -23.87
N ASN A 327 -5.48 -1.23 -24.30
CA ASN A 327 -6.44 -2.23 -23.82
C ASN A 327 -7.51 -2.47 -24.90
N ASP A 328 -8.03 -3.70 -24.94
CA ASP A 328 -9.06 -4.12 -25.91
C ASP A 328 -10.49 -3.74 -25.49
N ASP A 329 -10.71 -3.36 -24.22
CA ASP A 329 -12.02 -2.94 -23.70
C ASP A 329 -12.04 -1.45 -23.31
N PRO A 330 -12.49 -0.56 -24.22
CA PRO A 330 -12.64 0.86 -23.95
C PRO A 330 -13.55 1.19 -22.76
N ASN A 331 -14.62 0.42 -22.56
CA ASN A 331 -15.61 0.70 -21.51
C ASN A 331 -15.03 0.40 -20.12
N ASP A 332 -14.30 -0.71 -20.00
CA ASP A 332 -13.58 -1.05 -18.78
C ASP A 332 -12.51 -0.01 -18.44
N VAL A 333 -11.77 0.45 -19.45
CA VAL A 333 -10.77 1.51 -19.28
C VAL A 333 -11.41 2.80 -18.77
N GLU A 334 -12.49 3.28 -19.38
CA GLU A 334 -13.16 4.50 -18.94
C GLU A 334 -13.63 4.40 -17.49
N LYS A 335 -14.26 3.28 -17.12
CA LYS A 335 -14.74 3.02 -15.75
C LYS A 335 -13.59 2.99 -14.74
N LYS A 336 -12.50 2.28 -15.03
CA LYS A 336 -11.32 2.18 -14.15
C LYS A 336 -10.57 3.51 -14.07
N PHE A 337 -10.57 4.30 -15.15
CA PHE A 337 -9.85 5.57 -15.24
C PHE A 337 -10.50 6.68 -14.38
N GLU A 338 -11.81 6.67 -14.13
CA GLU A 338 -12.46 7.68 -13.26
C GLU A 338 -11.86 7.71 -11.83
N GLY A 339 -11.41 6.58 -11.31
CA GLY A 339 -10.70 6.52 -10.01
C GLY A 339 -9.29 7.12 -10.05
N VAL A 340 -8.65 7.11 -11.22
CA VAL A 340 -7.30 7.64 -11.47
C VAL A 340 -7.35 9.14 -11.76
N LYS A 341 -8.36 9.58 -12.52
CA LYS A 341 -8.61 10.97 -12.92
C LYS A 341 -8.56 11.95 -11.74
N ARG A 342 -9.11 11.58 -10.58
CA ARG A 342 -9.10 12.44 -9.38
C ARG A 342 -7.70 12.74 -8.83
N ARG A 343 -6.69 11.95 -9.21
CA ARG A 343 -5.31 12.05 -8.71
C ARG A 343 -4.33 12.58 -9.76
N LEU A 344 -4.72 12.57 -11.04
CA LEU A 344 -3.87 13.06 -12.13
C LEU A 344 -3.99 14.58 -12.26
N PRO A 345 -2.86 15.31 -12.33
CA PRO A 345 -2.87 16.72 -12.69
C PRO A 345 -3.45 16.95 -14.09
N ASP A 346 -4.11 18.09 -14.30
CA ASP A 346 -4.76 18.46 -15.57
C ASP A 346 -3.82 18.53 -16.78
N PHE A 347 -2.52 18.69 -16.55
CA PHE A 347 -1.52 18.75 -17.62
C PHE A 347 -1.19 17.37 -18.20
N VAL A 348 -1.44 16.28 -17.46
CA VAL A 348 -1.20 14.92 -17.95
C VAL A 348 -2.23 14.57 -19.03
N ARG A 349 -1.75 14.28 -20.23
CA ARG A 349 -2.60 13.90 -21.37
C ARG A 349 -2.86 12.41 -21.35
N ALA A 350 -3.94 12.03 -20.68
CA ALA A 350 -4.40 10.65 -20.64
C ALA A 350 -5.28 10.31 -21.86
N GLY A 351 -4.96 9.20 -22.53
CA GLY A 351 -5.70 8.70 -23.68
C GLY A 351 -5.81 7.18 -23.71
N LEU A 352 -6.72 6.68 -24.54
CA LEU A 352 -6.87 5.28 -24.90
C LEU A 352 -6.35 5.07 -26.33
N SER A 353 -5.50 4.07 -26.52
CA SER A 353 -5.05 3.65 -27.84
C SER A 353 -6.23 3.13 -28.67
N LYS A 354 -6.28 3.47 -29.97
CA LYS A 354 -7.29 2.93 -30.89
C LYS A 354 -6.96 1.52 -31.37
N ASP A 355 -5.71 1.11 -31.22
CA ASP A 355 -5.19 -0.15 -31.72
C ASP A 355 -5.23 -1.27 -30.67
N GLY A 356 -6.04 -1.10 -29.62
CA GLY A 356 -6.24 -2.10 -28.57
C GLY A 356 -5.01 -2.34 -27.69
N SER A 357 -4.87 -3.58 -27.21
CA SER A 357 -3.80 -4.02 -26.32
C SER A 357 -2.43 -4.17 -27.00
N ASP A 358 -2.40 -4.23 -28.33
CA ASP A 358 -1.17 -4.20 -29.12
C ASP A 358 -0.57 -2.78 -29.19
N GLY A 359 -1.39 -1.76 -28.91
CA GLY A 359 -0.99 -0.36 -29.05
C GLY A 359 -0.65 0.03 -30.49
N PRO A 360 -0.11 1.24 -30.71
CA PRO A 360 0.17 1.71 -32.06
C PRO A 360 1.10 0.75 -32.81
N PRO A 361 0.75 0.27 -34.02
CA PRO A 361 1.53 -0.76 -34.72
C PRO A 361 3.01 -0.40 -34.93
N ALA A 362 3.30 0.88 -35.17
CA ALA A 362 4.66 1.39 -35.36
C ALA A 362 5.52 1.34 -34.09
N TYR A 363 4.93 1.11 -32.91
CA TYR A 363 5.63 1.06 -31.64
C TYR A 363 6.02 -0.36 -31.23
N GLY A 364 5.43 -1.40 -31.83
CA GLY A 364 5.79 -2.80 -31.53
C GLY A 364 5.83 -3.10 -30.02
N LEU A 365 4.76 -2.75 -29.30
CA LEU A 365 4.73 -2.89 -27.84
C LEU A 365 4.68 -4.38 -27.44
N ASP A 366 5.44 -4.75 -26.42
CA ASP A 366 5.46 -6.11 -25.90
C ASP A 366 4.26 -6.35 -24.97
N ARG A 367 3.39 -7.29 -25.36
CA ARG A 367 2.16 -7.66 -24.64
C ARG A 367 2.41 -8.34 -23.30
N THR A 368 3.64 -8.67 -22.92
CA THR A 368 3.97 -9.24 -21.61
C THR A 368 4.26 -8.16 -20.58
N LEU A 369 4.63 -6.95 -21.02
CA LEU A 369 4.99 -5.85 -20.13
C LEU A 369 3.79 -5.19 -19.46
N THR A 370 4.01 -4.65 -18.28
CA THR A 370 3.05 -3.82 -17.55
C THR A 370 2.93 -2.44 -18.19
N ALA A 371 4.09 -1.88 -18.59
CA ALA A 371 4.18 -0.59 -19.28
C ALA A 371 5.44 -0.47 -20.14
N THR A 372 5.44 0.53 -21.01
CA THR A 372 6.62 1.00 -21.75
C THR A 372 6.73 2.50 -21.55
N VAL A 373 7.87 2.96 -21.02
CA VAL A 373 8.12 4.37 -20.72
C VAL A 373 9.17 4.90 -21.68
N ILE A 374 8.82 5.94 -22.43
CA ILE A 374 9.68 6.57 -23.42
C ILE A 374 9.95 8.02 -22.99
N VAL A 375 11.22 8.40 -22.96
CA VAL A 375 11.65 9.79 -22.81
C VAL A 375 12.18 10.25 -24.14
N ALA A 376 11.58 11.29 -24.71
CA ALA A 376 11.94 11.85 -26.00
C ALA A 376 12.21 13.35 -25.91
N LYS A 377 12.94 13.85 -26.91
CA LYS A 377 13.30 15.27 -27.04
C LYS A 377 13.24 15.65 -28.51
N GLY A 378 12.45 16.65 -28.86
CA GLY A 378 12.32 17.10 -30.25
C GLY A 378 11.78 16.02 -31.20
N GLY A 379 10.94 15.11 -30.69
CA GLY A 379 10.37 14.00 -31.46
C GLY A 379 11.30 12.80 -31.66
N GLU A 380 12.49 12.79 -31.05
CA GLU A 380 13.42 11.65 -31.07
C GLU A 380 13.52 11.01 -29.70
N VAL A 381 13.57 9.69 -29.66
CA VAL A 381 13.68 8.91 -28.43
C VAL A 381 15.08 9.06 -27.85
N VAL A 382 15.15 9.50 -26.60
CA VAL A 382 16.40 9.60 -25.83
C VAL A 382 16.58 8.33 -25.00
N HIS A 383 15.51 7.86 -24.35
CA HIS A 383 15.51 6.65 -23.52
C HIS A 383 14.21 5.87 -23.71
N ASN A 384 14.32 4.54 -23.71
CA ASN A 384 13.19 3.62 -23.71
C ASN A 384 13.35 2.62 -22.56
N LEU A 385 12.35 2.54 -21.68
CA LEU A 385 12.37 1.79 -20.45
C LEU A 385 11.16 0.81 -20.43
N PRO A 386 11.35 -0.44 -20.88
CA PRO A 386 10.32 -1.48 -20.82
C PRO A 386 10.09 -1.94 -19.37
N TYR A 387 8.84 -2.04 -18.94
CA TYR A 387 8.47 -2.23 -17.53
C TYR A 387 7.71 -3.55 -17.32
N ALA A 388 8.32 -4.51 -16.62
CA ALA A 388 7.78 -5.86 -16.42
C ALA A 388 7.28 -6.15 -14.98
N SER A 389 7.40 -5.21 -14.04
CA SER A 389 6.97 -5.41 -12.64
C SER A 389 5.65 -4.71 -12.32
N ASP A 390 5.11 -4.90 -11.11
CA ASP A 390 3.97 -4.12 -10.61
C ASP A 390 4.43 -2.70 -10.22
N ALA A 391 3.95 -1.68 -10.93
CA ALA A 391 4.43 -0.32 -10.82
C ALA A 391 3.77 0.48 -9.68
N PHE A 392 4.25 0.33 -8.45
CA PHE A 392 3.70 1.08 -7.31
C PHE A 392 4.41 2.42 -7.00
N TYR A 393 5.64 2.64 -7.49
CA TYR A 393 6.47 3.82 -7.18
C TYR A 393 7.29 4.31 -8.37
N SER A 394 7.65 5.61 -8.37
CA SER A 394 8.55 6.20 -9.38
C SER A 394 9.90 5.48 -9.37
N GLN A 395 10.30 4.95 -10.52
CA GLN A 395 11.57 4.24 -10.62
C GLN A 395 12.75 5.20 -10.73
N PRO A 396 13.86 4.95 -10.01
CA PRO A 396 15.07 5.76 -10.07
C PRO A 396 15.64 5.96 -11.48
N HIS A 397 15.47 4.95 -12.35
CA HIS A 397 15.94 4.94 -13.73
C HIS A 397 15.16 5.89 -14.63
N ILE A 398 13.86 6.08 -14.38
CA ILE A 398 13.06 7.08 -15.10
C ILE A 398 13.60 8.47 -14.78
N LEU A 399 13.85 8.77 -13.51
CA LEU A 399 14.45 10.05 -13.10
C LEU A 399 15.84 10.26 -13.73
N GLY A 400 16.65 9.20 -13.84
CA GLY A 400 17.93 9.29 -14.55
C GLY A 400 17.76 9.58 -16.04
N ALA A 401 16.77 8.97 -16.68
CA ALA A 401 16.42 9.28 -18.07
C ALA A 401 15.96 10.73 -18.24
N LEU A 402 15.18 11.27 -17.29
CA LEU A 402 14.79 12.69 -17.28
C LEU A 402 16.03 13.59 -17.13
N ALA A 403 16.93 13.28 -16.19
CA ALA A 403 18.18 14.04 -15.97
C ALA A 403 19.02 14.07 -17.25
N SER A 404 19.22 12.90 -17.85
CA SER A 404 19.96 12.72 -19.09
C SER A 404 19.35 13.52 -20.25
N ALA A 405 18.03 13.45 -20.45
CA ALA A 405 17.35 14.20 -21.51
C ALA A 405 17.43 15.72 -21.32
N MET A 406 17.44 16.18 -20.07
CA MET A 406 17.67 17.58 -19.69
C MET A 406 19.12 18.03 -19.83
N GLY A 407 20.07 17.09 -19.88
CA GLY A 407 21.51 17.38 -19.86
C GLY A 407 22.01 17.84 -18.49
N VAL A 408 21.39 17.39 -17.40
CA VAL A 408 21.80 17.68 -16.02
C VAL A 408 22.27 16.40 -15.32
N ASP A 409 23.18 16.53 -14.37
CA ASP A 409 23.59 15.38 -13.55
C ASP A 409 22.51 15.01 -12.51
N HIS A 410 22.68 13.85 -11.88
CA HIS A 410 21.73 13.34 -10.89
C HIS A 410 21.62 14.26 -9.66
N ASP A 411 22.67 14.95 -9.26
CA ASP A 411 22.65 15.82 -8.08
C ASP A 411 21.92 17.13 -8.38
N ALA A 412 22.11 17.69 -9.56
CA ALA A 412 21.40 18.84 -10.09
C ALA A 412 19.90 18.54 -10.22
N LEU A 413 19.52 17.39 -10.82
CA LEU A 413 18.12 17.00 -10.87
C LEU A 413 17.54 16.78 -9.47
N ARG A 414 18.30 16.15 -8.57
CA ARG A 414 17.86 15.94 -7.18
C ARG A 414 17.59 17.27 -6.48
N LYS A 415 18.45 18.28 -6.66
CA LYS A 415 18.25 19.64 -6.13
C LYS A 415 17.00 20.31 -6.70
N LEU A 416 16.75 20.16 -8.01
CA LEU A 416 15.54 20.70 -8.64
C LEU A 416 14.26 20.07 -8.09
N ILE A 417 14.29 18.78 -7.75
CA ILE A 417 13.14 18.07 -7.18
C ILE A 417 13.03 18.29 -5.66
N ALA A 418 14.14 18.60 -4.98
CA ALA A 418 14.23 18.65 -3.51
C ALA A 418 13.30 19.69 -2.84
N ASP A 419 12.81 20.70 -3.58
CA ASP A 419 11.93 21.75 -3.04
C ASP A 419 10.41 21.49 -3.20
N THR A 420 9.98 20.35 -3.75
CA THR A 420 8.55 19.94 -3.71
C THR A 420 8.38 18.45 -3.39
N PRO A 421 7.55 18.08 -2.38
CA PRO A 421 7.45 16.69 -1.90
C PRO A 421 6.84 15.70 -2.93
N GLY A 422 7.69 14.86 -3.52
CA GLY A 422 7.35 13.47 -3.86
C GLY A 422 7.39 12.63 -2.58
N ASP A 423 6.46 11.70 -2.38
CA ASP A 423 6.20 11.02 -1.10
C ASP A 423 7.39 10.19 -0.56
N GLN A 424 8.31 10.91 0.07
CA GLN A 424 9.13 10.51 1.20
C GLN A 424 9.18 11.65 2.23
N ALA A 425 9.23 12.90 1.77
CA ALA A 425 9.30 14.09 2.62
C ALA A 425 7.98 14.49 3.30
N THR A 426 6.80 14.08 2.80
CA THR A 426 5.50 14.43 3.42
C THR A 426 5.29 13.71 4.76
N ALA A 427 5.92 12.55 4.98
CA ALA A 427 5.92 11.90 6.29
C ALA A 427 6.77 12.67 7.32
N VAL A 428 7.79 13.41 6.85
CA VAL A 428 8.73 14.19 7.67
C VAL A 428 8.25 15.65 7.86
N ALA A 429 7.41 16.16 6.95
CA ALA A 429 6.83 17.50 7.03
C ALA A 429 5.63 17.61 8.00
N ARG A 430 5.15 16.50 8.58
CA ARG A 430 4.51 16.57 9.90
C ARG A 430 5.65 16.69 10.89
N GLY A 431 5.98 17.93 11.23
CA GLY A 431 7.16 18.29 12.02
C GLY A 431 7.43 17.28 13.13
N ARG A 432 8.64 16.72 13.14
CA ARG A 432 9.13 15.93 14.27
C ARG A 432 8.88 16.73 15.55
N MET A 433 8.14 16.14 16.48
CA MET A 433 8.00 16.70 17.82
C MET A 433 9.40 16.89 18.43
N THR A 434 9.63 18.03 19.08
CA THR A 434 10.84 18.19 19.88
C THR A 434 10.87 17.15 20.99
N ALA A 435 12.05 16.82 21.52
CA ALA A 435 12.17 15.88 22.65
C ALA A 435 11.31 16.33 23.85
N GLU A 436 11.17 17.64 24.04
CA GLU A 436 10.32 18.23 25.08
C GLU A 436 8.81 18.03 24.81
N GLN A 437 8.37 18.23 23.56
CA GLN A 437 7.00 17.96 23.15
C GLN A 437 6.66 16.48 23.33
N GLN A 438 7.59 15.59 22.98
CA GLN A 438 7.41 14.14 23.10
C GLN A 438 7.29 13.72 24.57
N ALA A 439 8.21 14.16 25.42
CA ALA A 439 8.18 13.87 26.85
C ALA A 439 6.90 14.40 27.53
N PHE A 440 6.43 15.59 27.15
CA PHE A 440 5.21 16.15 27.72
C PHE A 440 3.95 15.41 27.26
N ARG A 441 3.92 14.93 26.01
CA ARG A 441 2.82 14.10 25.51
C ARG A 441 2.76 12.76 26.25
N ASP A 442 3.92 12.14 26.51
CA ASP A 442 4.01 10.87 27.22
C ASP A 442 3.59 11.02 28.69
N GLU A 443 3.91 12.16 29.31
CA GLU A 443 3.41 12.56 30.63
C GLU A 443 1.88 12.66 30.65
N LEU A 444 1.29 13.43 29.74
CA LEU A 444 -0.16 13.59 29.65
C LEU A 444 -0.87 12.25 29.37
N ALA A 445 -0.31 11.41 28.50
CA ALA A 445 -0.84 10.08 28.22
C ALA A 445 -0.76 9.14 29.42
N ARG A 446 0.22 9.30 30.32
CA ARG A 446 0.29 8.56 31.59
C ARG A 446 -0.86 8.98 32.51
N ARG A 447 -1.06 10.30 32.67
CA ARG A 447 -2.10 10.88 33.53
C ARG A 447 -3.51 10.57 33.03
N THR A 448 -3.73 10.56 31.71
CA THR A 448 -5.01 10.13 31.12
C THR A 448 -5.27 8.64 31.37
N ARG A 449 -4.24 7.78 31.29
CA ARG A 449 -4.38 6.34 31.58
C ARG A 449 -4.61 6.05 33.06
N ALA A 450 -4.04 6.86 33.94
CA ALA A 450 -4.27 6.81 35.38
C ALA A 450 -5.64 7.40 35.80
N GLY A 451 -6.39 8.00 34.87
CA GLY A 451 -7.69 8.62 35.13
C GLY A 451 -7.61 9.97 35.85
N GLU A 452 -6.41 10.53 36.01
CA GLU A 452 -6.17 11.79 36.71
C GLU A 452 -6.62 13.02 35.91
N ILE A 453 -6.62 12.90 34.58
CA ILE A 453 -7.11 13.91 33.65
C ILE A 453 -7.88 13.25 32.52
N THR A 454 -8.89 13.93 32.03
CA THR A 454 -9.61 13.52 30.83
C THR A 454 -8.74 13.75 29.58
N ARG A 455 -9.14 13.10 28.47
CA ARG A 455 -8.48 13.28 27.18
C ARG A 455 -8.59 14.74 26.68
N GLU A 456 -9.68 15.42 27.00
CA GLU A 456 -9.95 16.81 26.64
C GLU A 456 -9.07 17.78 27.45
N GLU A 457 -8.89 17.52 28.75
CA GLU A 457 -7.97 18.28 29.60
C GLU A 457 -6.51 18.08 29.19
N ALA A 458 -6.11 16.86 28.84
CA ALA A 458 -4.79 16.59 28.29
C ALA A 458 -4.53 17.39 27.01
N GLU A 459 -5.51 17.47 26.11
CA GLU A 459 -5.41 18.25 24.87
C GLU A 459 -5.32 19.76 25.13
N LYS A 460 -6.07 20.26 26.12
CA LYS A 460 -5.99 21.66 26.56
C LYS A 460 -4.61 21.99 27.15
N LEU A 461 -4.09 21.15 28.05
CA LEU A 461 -2.76 21.34 28.65
C LEU A 461 -1.65 21.29 27.61
N TYR A 462 -1.77 20.42 26.60
CA TYR A 462 -0.82 20.37 25.48
C TYR A 462 -0.85 21.67 24.67
N ARG A 463 -2.04 22.18 24.34
CA ARG A 463 -2.22 23.45 23.61
C ARG A 463 -1.73 24.66 24.38
N GLU A 464 -1.99 24.72 25.68
CA GLU A 464 -1.50 25.82 26.53
C GLU A 464 0.03 25.85 26.56
N LYS A 465 0.69 24.68 26.54
CA LYS A 465 2.16 24.61 26.60
C LYS A 465 2.84 24.83 25.25
N PHE A 466 2.27 24.35 24.15
CA PHE A 466 2.96 24.31 22.85
C PHE A 466 2.17 24.93 21.68
N GLY A 467 1.00 25.52 21.91
CA GLY A 467 0.11 26.05 20.89
C GLY A 467 -0.68 24.98 20.11
N ASP A 468 -1.42 25.39 19.08
CA ASP A 468 -2.30 24.53 18.25
C ASP A 468 -1.55 23.55 17.32
N GLY A 469 -0.27 23.30 17.58
CA GLY A 469 0.65 22.55 16.72
C GLY A 469 0.43 21.04 16.62
N MET A 470 -0.76 20.54 16.96
CA MET A 470 -1.17 19.17 16.62
C MET A 470 -2.67 19.09 16.34
N GLY A 471 -3.02 19.32 15.08
CA GLY A 471 -4.33 19.03 14.54
C GLY A 471 -4.20 18.67 13.07
N ARG A 472 -5.15 17.86 12.58
CA ARG A 472 -5.45 17.62 11.16
C ARG A 472 -4.96 18.78 10.31
N GLY A 473 -4.12 18.46 9.32
CA GLY A 473 -3.36 19.42 8.55
C GLY A 473 -4.06 20.75 8.46
N GLU A 474 -3.39 21.80 8.92
CA GLU A 474 -3.67 23.14 8.44
C GLU A 474 -3.92 22.99 6.94
N ARG A 475 -5.16 23.22 6.52
CA ARG A 475 -5.34 23.85 5.23
C ARG A 475 -4.45 25.06 5.36
N ARG A 476 -3.25 24.97 4.76
CA ARG A 476 -2.39 26.13 4.55
C ARG A 476 -3.34 27.28 4.23
N PRO A 477 -3.20 28.48 4.85
CA PRO A 477 -3.86 29.64 4.27
C PRO A 477 -3.54 29.55 2.79
N GLN A 478 -4.59 29.51 1.94
CA GLN A 478 -4.42 29.46 0.50
C GLN A 478 -3.34 30.48 0.21
N ARG A 479 -2.12 30.01 -0.11
CA ARG A 479 -1.07 30.91 -0.58
C ARG A 479 -1.75 31.51 -1.78
N GLU A 480 -2.16 32.78 -1.66
CA GLU A 480 -3.00 33.42 -2.64
C GLU A 480 -2.42 33.03 -3.98
N LYS A 481 -3.21 32.27 -4.76
CA LYS A 481 -2.87 31.94 -6.14
C LYS A 481 -2.31 33.23 -6.69
N SER A 482 -1.04 33.26 -7.09
CA SER A 482 -0.48 34.46 -7.67
C SER A 482 -1.40 34.81 -8.83
N LYS A 483 -2.28 35.80 -8.62
CA LYS A 483 -3.29 36.26 -9.58
C LYS A 483 -2.63 36.91 -10.79
N ALA A 484 -1.30 36.98 -10.81
CA ALA A 484 -0.51 37.51 -11.89
C ALA A 484 -0.60 36.54 -13.10
N PRO A 485 -1.04 37.04 -14.27
CA PRO A 485 -1.05 36.25 -15.49
C PRO A 485 0.38 35.93 -15.94
N ILE A 486 0.58 34.74 -16.53
CA ILE A 486 1.89 34.27 -17.01
C ILE A 486 2.42 35.03 -18.23
N ASN A 487 1.64 35.96 -18.77
CA ASN A 487 1.91 36.65 -20.01
C ASN A 487 1.68 38.16 -19.88
N THR A 488 2.54 38.94 -20.53
CA THR A 488 2.41 40.41 -20.65
C THR A 488 1.87 40.84 -22.03
N LYS A 489 1.73 39.90 -22.97
CA LYS A 489 1.11 40.10 -24.28
C LYS A 489 0.05 39.04 -24.54
N CYS A 490 -1.05 39.44 -25.20
CA CYS A 490 -2.17 38.59 -25.54
C CYS A 490 -1.75 37.51 -26.57
N PRO A 491 -1.93 36.22 -26.29
CA PRO A 491 -1.54 35.13 -27.22
C PRO A 491 -2.36 35.08 -28.52
N VAL A 492 -3.52 35.73 -28.55
CA VAL A 492 -4.39 35.76 -29.74
C VAL A 492 -4.02 36.89 -30.70
N THR A 493 -3.53 38.03 -30.19
CA THR A 493 -3.35 39.26 -30.98
C THR A 493 -1.99 39.94 -30.81
N GLY A 494 -1.16 39.49 -29.87
CA GLY A 494 0.14 40.08 -29.55
C GLY A 494 0.09 41.42 -28.78
N LYS A 495 -1.11 41.98 -28.54
CA LYS A 495 -1.30 43.27 -27.83
C LYS A 495 -0.95 43.14 -26.36
N ALA A 496 -0.44 44.22 -25.74
CA ALA A 496 -0.16 44.23 -24.30
C ALA A 496 -1.44 43.95 -23.48
N VAL A 497 -1.30 43.15 -22.41
CA VAL A 497 -2.38 42.94 -21.44
C VAL A 497 -2.22 43.92 -20.28
N LYS A 498 -3.34 44.46 -19.82
CA LYS A 498 -3.45 45.40 -18.70
C LYS A 498 -3.97 44.68 -17.45
N ALA A 499 -3.88 45.31 -16.28
CA ALA A 499 -4.31 44.71 -15.01
C ALA A 499 -5.81 44.35 -14.96
N ASP A 500 -6.63 45.00 -15.78
CA ASP A 500 -8.08 44.79 -15.94
C ASP A 500 -8.44 43.82 -17.08
N SER A 501 -7.44 43.21 -17.73
CA SER A 501 -7.66 42.32 -18.87
C SER A 501 -8.31 40.99 -18.45
N PRO A 502 -9.28 40.46 -19.21
CA PRO A 502 -9.94 39.20 -18.89
C PRO A 502 -8.94 38.03 -18.89
N THR A 503 -9.03 37.19 -17.87
CA THR A 503 -8.16 36.01 -17.70
C THR A 503 -8.90 34.70 -17.95
N THR A 504 -8.14 33.67 -18.33
CA THR A 504 -8.59 32.27 -18.40
C THR A 504 -7.53 31.34 -17.79
N GLN A 505 -7.91 30.08 -17.52
CA GLN A 505 -6.99 29.06 -16.99
C GLN A 505 -6.55 28.15 -18.14
N PHE A 506 -5.24 27.97 -18.29
CA PHE A 506 -4.66 27.06 -19.26
C PHE A 506 -3.51 26.28 -18.63
N ARG A 507 -3.59 24.93 -18.64
CA ARG A 507 -2.61 24.04 -17.98
C ARG A 507 -2.33 24.45 -16.51
N GLY A 508 -3.37 24.78 -15.74
CA GLY A 508 -3.25 25.21 -14.34
C GLY A 508 -2.69 26.63 -14.13
N ARG A 509 -2.39 27.38 -15.20
CA ARG A 509 -1.81 28.72 -15.17
C ARG A 509 -2.82 29.78 -15.63
N THR A 510 -2.75 30.96 -15.03
CA THR A 510 -3.60 32.11 -15.40
C THR A 510 -3.04 32.83 -16.62
N VAL A 511 -3.81 32.91 -17.70
CA VAL A 511 -3.46 33.61 -18.94
C VAL A 511 -4.36 34.84 -19.07
N ALA A 512 -3.77 36.02 -19.30
CA ALA A 512 -4.50 37.25 -19.60
C ALA A 512 -4.71 37.43 -21.10
N LEU A 513 -5.89 37.90 -21.49
CA LEU A 513 -6.27 38.18 -22.87
C LEU A 513 -6.68 39.64 -22.98
N CYS A 514 -6.32 40.32 -24.06
CA CYS A 514 -6.61 41.76 -24.19
C CYS A 514 -8.10 42.12 -24.25
N CYS A 515 -9.00 41.15 -24.50
CA CYS A 515 -10.46 41.34 -24.48
C CYS A 515 -11.22 40.01 -24.39
N ASN A 516 -12.53 40.08 -24.12
CA ASN A 516 -13.41 38.90 -23.99
C ASN A 516 -13.53 38.09 -25.29
N ASN A 517 -13.43 38.73 -26.46
CA ASN A 517 -13.42 38.02 -27.74
C ASN A 517 -12.15 37.19 -27.92
N CYS A 518 -11.00 37.66 -27.41
CA CYS A 518 -9.76 36.88 -27.41
C CYS A 518 -9.85 35.73 -26.41
N LYS A 519 -10.49 35.95 -25.25
CA LYS A 519 -10.78 34.89 -24.29
C LYS A 519 -11.63 33.78 -24.91
N ALA A 520 -12.74 34.13 -25.57
CA ALA A 520 -13.59 33.15 -26.23
C ALA A 520 -12.85 32.36 -27.33
N LYS A 521 -12.02 33.04 -28.14
CA LYS A 521 -11.18 32.36 -29.17
C LYS A 521 -10.13 31.45 -28.56
N PHE A 522 -9.51 31.88 -27.46
CA PHE A 522 -8.51 31.09 -26.75
C PHE A 522 -9.14 29.88 -26.06
N GLU A 523 -10.33 30.00 -25.47
CA GLU A 523 -11.04 28.87 -24.85
C GLU A 523 -11.59 27.88 -25.88
N ALA A 524 -11.97 28.37 -27.07
CA ALA A 524 -12.47 27.53 -28.17
C ALA A 524 -11.36 26.70 -28.83
N ASP A 525 -10.14 27.23 -28.94
CA ASP A 525 -8.99 26.51 -29.49
C ASP A 525 -7.69 26.92 -28.76
N PRO A 526 -7.47 26.42 -27.53
CA PRO A 526 -6.32 26.81 -26.73
C PRO A 526 -4.99 26.41 -27.38
N GLY A 527 -4.95 25.27 -28.08
CA GLY A 527 -3.73 24.73 -28.67
C GLY A 527 -3.14 25.65 -29.73
N LYS A 528 -3.99 26.23 -30.59
CA LYS A 528 -3.59 27.13 -31.67
C LYS A 528 -2.89 28.40 -31.18
N TYR A 529 -3.31 28.95 -30.04
CA TYR A 529 -2.78 30.22 -29.53
C TYR A 529 -1.78 30.02 -28.39
N ALA A 530 -1.79 28.86 -27.73
CA ALA A 530 -0.86 28.53 -26.65
C ALA A 530 0.60 28.48 -27.11
N GLU A 531 0.88 28.25 -28.39
CA GLU A 531 2.26 28.25 -28.92
C GLU A 531 2.98 29.59 -28.68
N THR A 532 2.25 30.71 -28.68
CA THR A 532 2.82 32.03 -28.36
C THR A 532 3.08 32.23 -26.86
N LEU A 533 2.47 31.41 -25.99
CA LEU A 533 2.77 31.32 -24.57
C LEU A 533 3.97 30.37 -24.31
N LEU A 534 4.35 29.55 -25.30
CA LEU A 534 5.50 28.66 -25.23
C LEU A 534 6.81 29.36 -25.58
N ARG A 535 6.78 30.51 -26.27
CA ARG A 535 7.97 31.34 -26.53
C ARG A 535 8.12 32.45 -25.51
N LYS A 536 8.76 32.13 -24.40
CA LYS A 536 9.65 33.01 -23.64
C LYS A 536 10.34 32.21 -22.56
#